data_AF-A0A8B6FWU4-F1
#
_entry.id   AF-A0A8B6FWU4-F1
#
_cell.length_a   1.000
_cell.length_b   1.000
_cell.length_c   1.000
_cell.angle_alpha   90.00
_cell.angle_beta   90.00
_cell.angle_gamma   90.00
#
_symmetry.space_group_name_H-M   'P 1'
#
loop_
_entity.id
_entity.type
_entity.pdbx_description
1 polymer ?
#
loop_
_entity_poly.entity_id
_entity_poly.type
_entity_poly.pdbx_seq_one_letter_code
_entity_poly.pdbx_strand_id
1 'polypeptide(L)'
;MVLILCKQAQESSDVRTELKKGILNMVQSVNNQQVKVSMVVQVYKTRFEHYAVIHRDIKFTNTAVYMNLKKCQVRKKGMNEITLIADNIEGNSLTFLARSLAEVESWIGVFKPSSNLSIKRGKHLPKNNMHSMSLLKEEEEECIDS
;
A
#
# COMPACT_ATOMS: atom_id res chain seq x y z
N MET A 1 -18.33 -13.37 -20.65
CA MET A 1 -17.06 -13.88 -21.21
C MET A 1 -15.94 -13.38 -20.31
N VAL A 2 -15.30 -14.25 -19.52
CA VAL A 2 -14.27 -13.86 -18.52
C VAL A 2 -12.91 -14.19 -19.10
N LEU A 3 -12.08 -13.18 -19.35
CA LEU A 3 -10.73 -13.36 -19.88
C LEU A 3 -9.80 -13.84 -18.76
N ILE A 4 -9.45 -15.12 -18.81
CA ILE A 4 -8.43 -15.77 -17.97
C ILE A 4 -7.06 -15.36 -18.52
N LEU A 5 -6.45 -14.33 -17.94
CA LEU A 5 -5.07 -13.98 -18.20
C LEU A 5 -4.15 -14.85 -17.34
N CYS A 6 -3.89 -16.08 -17.81
CA CYS A 6 -2.75 -16.87 -17.36
C CYS A 6 -1.47 -16.19 -17.85
N LYS A 7 -0.86 -15.33 -17.02
CA LYS A 7 0.55 -14.97 -17.20
C LYS A 7 1.40 -15.92 -16.38
N GLN A 8 2.07 -16.83 -17.08
CA GLN A 8 3.23 -17.56 -16.58
C GLN A 8 4.22 -16.53 -16.02
N ALA A 9 4.49 -16.62 -14.71
CA ALA A 9 5.50 -15.82 -14.06
C ALA A 9 6.86 -16.26 -14.59
N GLN A 10 7.46 -15.41 -15.43
CA GLN A 10 8.83 -15.53 -15.87
C GLN A 10 9.73 -15.31 -14.66
N GLU A 11 10.52 -16.33 -14.30
CA GLU A 11 11.51 -16.32 -13.23
C GLU A 11 12.60 -15.27 -13.53
N SER A 12 12.36 -14.03 -13.09
CA SER A 12 13.45 -13.11 -12.79
C SER A 12 13.86 -13.36 -11.34
N SER A 13 15.16 -13.30 -11.05
CA SER A 13 15.78 -13.49 -9.74
C SER A 13 15.45 -12.37 -8.75
N ASP A 14 14.20 -11.91 -8.74
CA ASP A 14 13.72 -10.80 -7.95
C ASP A 14 13.14 -11.38 -6.66
N VAL A 15 13.77 -11.04 -5.53
CA VAL A 15 13.37 -11.56 -4.22
C VAL A 15 11.94 -11.13 -3.94
N ARG A 16 11.02 -12.10 -3.95
CA ARG A 16 9.60 -11.90 -3.65
C ARG A 16 9.38 -11.97 -2.14
N THR A 17 8.88 -10.90 -1.55
CA THR A 17 8.50 -10.85 -0.13
C THR A 17 6.98 -10.99 0.01
N GLU A 18 6.52 -11.95 0.82
CA GLU A 18 5.12 -12.02 1.25
C GLU A 18 4.89 -10.99 2.36
N LEU A 19 4.03 -10.00 2.11
CA LEU A 19 3.70 -8.97 3.10
C LEU A 19 2.63 -9.45 4.08
N LYS A 20 1.64 -10.21 3.58
CA LYS A 20 0.54 -10.75 4.37
C LYS A 20 -0.18 -11.87 3.65
N LYS A 21 -0.63 -12.86 4.43
CA LYS A 21 -1.51 -13.95 3.99
C LYS A 21 -2.65 -14.10 4.99
N GLY A 22 -3.86 -14.38 4.49
CA GLY A 22 -5.00 -14.66 5.34
C GLY A 22 -6.27 -14.95 4.56
N ILE A 23 -7.38 -15.13 5.29
CA ILE A 23 -8.70 -15.39 4.70
C ILE A 23 -9.57 -14.16 4.87
N LEU A 24 -10.15 -13.68 3.76
CA LEU A 24 -11.14 -12.61 3.73
C LEU A 24 -12.42 -13.11 3.06
N ASN A 25 -13.57 -12.61 3.51
CA ASN A 25 -14.85 -12.94 2.88
C ASN A 25 -15.15 -11.94 1.77
N MET A 26 -15.14 -12.38 0.52
CA MET A 26 -15.51 -11.55 -0.61
C MET A 26 -17.03 -11.50 -0.75
N VAL A 27 -17.59 -10.32 -0.96
CA VAL A 27 -19.02 -10.10 -1.20
C VAL A 27 -19.25 -10.08 -2.71
N GLN A 28 -20.15 -10.92 -3.19
CA GLN A 28 -20.58 -10.97 -4.59
C GLN A 28 -22.09 -10.74 -4.68
N SER A 29 -22.54 -10.07 -5.73
CA SER A 29 -23.94 -10.05 -6.10
C SER A 29 -24.23 -11.18 -7.08
N VAL A 30 -25.12 -12.09 -6.73
CA VAL A 30 -25.58 -13.20 -7.57
C VAL A 30 -27.11 -13.18 -7.52
N ASN A 31 -27.78 -13.03 -8.66
CA ASN A 31 -29.24 -12.97 -8.76
C ASN A 31 -29.87 -11.95 -7.78
N ASN A 32 -29.31 -10.74 -7.72
CA ASN A 32 -29.69 -9.66 -6.79
C ASN A 32 -29.54 -9.99 -5.29
N GLN A 33 -28.93 -11.11 -4.93
CA GLN A 33 -28.59 -11.45 -3.56
C GLN A 33 -27.10 -11.25 -3.30
N GLN A 34 -26.76 -10.84 -2.07
CA GLN A 34 -25.37 -10.78 -1.64
C GLN A 34 -24.93 -12.12 -1.07
N VAL A 35 -23.92 -12.72 -1.69
CA VAL A 35 -23.29 -13.96 -1.23
C VAL A 35 -21.90 -13.66 -0.72
N LYS A 36 -21.52 -14.31 0.38
CA LYS A 36 -20.17 -14.22 0.95
C LYS A 36 -19.38 -15.47 0.56
N VAL A 37 -18.20 -15.28 0.01
CA VAL A 37 -17.30 -16.36 -0.39
C VAL A 37 -15.97 -16.18 0.32
N SER A 38 -15.55 -17.18 1.09
CA SER A 38 -14.24 -17.18 1.74
C SER A 38 -13.14 -17.29 0.67
N MET A 39 -12.20 -16.34 0.68
CA MET A 39 -11.07 -16.32 -0.25
C MET A 39 -9.77 -16.30 0.53
N VAL A 40 -8.77 -17.05 0.07
CA VAL A 40 -7.40 -16.95 0.55
C VAL A 40 -6.72 -15.80 -0.20
N VAL A 41 -6.26 -14.80 0.53
CA VAL A 41 -5.61 -13.60 -0.03
C VAL A 41 -4.15 -13.58 0.40
N GLN A 42 -3.26 -13.41 -0.57
CA GLN A 42 -1.83 -13.25 -0.37
C GLN A 42 -1.35 -11.98 -1.06
N VAL A 43 -0.62 -11.15 -0.34
CA VAL A 43 -0.05 -9.90 -0.86
C VAL A 43 1.47 -10.05 -0.94
N TYR A 44 2.00 -9.81 -2.13
CA TYR A 44 3.41 -9.89 -2.42
C TYR A 44 3.95 -8.55 -2.89
N LYS A 45 5.21 -8.30 -2.54
CA LYS A 45 5.99 -7.17 -3.04
C LYS A 45 7.33 -7.65 -3.55
N THR A 46 7.70 -7.18 -4.73
CA THR A 46 9.05 -7.30 -5.30
C THR A 46 9.63 -5.89 -5.47
N ARG A 47 10.82 -5.76 -6.08
CA ARG A 47 11.37 -4.44 -6.41
C ARG A 47 10.49 -3.71 -7.42
N PHE A 48 9.92 -4.45 -8.38
CA PHE A 48 9.17 -3.88 -9.49
C PHE A 48 7.66 -4.05 -9.41
N GLU A 49 7.15 -4.87 -8.48
CA GLU A 49 5.72 -5.20 -8.41
C GLU A 49 5.16 -5.15 -7.00
N HIS A 50 3.86 -4.86 -6.91
CA HIS A 50 3.08 -4.98 -5.69
C HIS A 50 1.71 -5.52 -6.11
N TYR A 51 1.38 -6.72 -5.67
CA TYR A 51 0.23 -7.44 -6.20
C TYR A 51 -0.41 -8.36 -5.15
N ALA A 52 -1.70 -8.63 -5.33
CA ALA A 52 -2.43 -9.63 -4.57
C ALA A 52 -2.74 -10.84 -5.44
N VAL A 53 -2.68 -12.02 -4.83
CA VAL A 53 -3.15 -13.28 -5.40
C VAL A 53 -4.30 -13.79 -4.52
N ILE A 54 -5.45 -14.03 -5.14
CA ILE A 54 -6.70 -14.33 -4.43
C ILE A 54 -7.25 -15.66 -4.94
N HIS A 55 -7.41 -16.63 -4.05
CA HIS A 55 -7.88 -17.99 -4.36
C HIS A 55 -9.23 -18.26 -3.70
N ARG A 56 -10.11 -18.99 -4.38
CA ARG A 56 -11.39 -19.45 -3.82
C ARG A 56 -11.24 -20.59 -2.83
N ASP A 57 -10.16 -21.37 -2.92
CA ASP A 57 -9.95 -22.57 -2.13
C ASP A 57 -8.56 -22.58 -1.48
N ILE A 58 -8.45 -23.28 -0.35
CA ILE A 58 -7.19 -23.47 0.38
C ILE A 58 -6.28 -24.46 -0.35
N LYS A 59 -6.85 -25.31 -1.21
CA LYS A 59 -6.10 -26.27 -2.00
C LYS A 59 -5.47 -25.64 -3.25
N PHE A 60 -5.73 -24.36 -3.53
CA PHE A 60 -5.18 -23.59 -4.65
C PHE A 60 -5.46 -24.22 -6.03
N THR A 61 -6.59 -24.94 -6.17
CA THR A 61 -6.67 -25.99 -7.19
C THR A 61 -7.02 -25.55 -8.60
N ASN A 62 -7.56 -24.35 -8.90
CA ASN A 62 -7.69 -23.99 -10.33
C ASN A 62 -7.98 -22.54 -10.79
N THR A 63 -8.24 -21.54 -9.95
CA THR A 63 -8.39 -20.15 -10.44
C THR A 63 -7.97 -19.13 -9.40
N ALA A 64 -6.79 -18.55 -9.59
CA ALA A 64 -6.31 -17.42 -8.82
C ALA A 64 -6.66 -16.11 -9.55
N VAL A 65 -7.18 -15.13 -8.82
CA VAL A 65 -7.30 -13.76 -9.31
C VAL A 65 -6.02 -13.02 -8.94
N TYR A 66 -5.30 -12.56 -9.95
CA TYR A 66 -4.13 -11.69 -9.81
C TYR A 66 -4.56 -10.23 -9.92
N MET A 67 -4.20 -9.43 -8.93
CA MET A 67 -4.53 -8.01 -8.90
C MET A 67 -3.27 -7.17 -8.70
N ASN A 68 -2.98 -6.28 -9.65
CA ASN A 68 -1.89 -5.31 -9.51
C ASN A 68 -2.32 -4.18 -8.57
N LEU A 69 -1.67 -4.10 -7.40
CA LEU A 69 -2.00 -3.15 -6.35
C LEU A 69 -1.36 -1.77 -6.56
N LYS A 70 -0.34 -1.63 -7.43
CA LYS A 70 0.30 -0.32 -7.67
C LYS A 70 -0.64 0.70 -8.27
N LYS A 71 -1.58 0.23 -9.10
CA LYS A 71 -2.59 1.07 -9.75
C LYS A 71 -3.98 0.94 -9.12
N CYS A 72 -4.15 0.01 -8.18
CA CYS A 72 -5.45 -0.25 -7.56
C CYS A 72 -5.82 0.88 -6.58
N GLN A 73 -7.08 1.31 -6.60
CA GLN A 73 -7.62 2.15 -5.55
C GLN A 73 -8.14 1.27 -4.40
N VAL A 74 -7.64 1.53 -3.19
CA VAL A 74 -8.08 0.84 -1.97
C VAL A 74 -8.99 1.77 -1.18
N ARG A 75 -10.26 1.39 -1.01
CA ARG A 75 -11.25 2.16 -0.25
C ARG A 75 -11.74 1.37 0.95
N LYS A 76 -11.90 2.05 2.08
CA LYS A 76 -12.67 1.53 3.22
C LYS A 76 -14.12 1.92 3.03
N LYS A 77 -15.04 0.97 3.20
CA LYS A 77 -16.48 1.24 3.20
C LYS A 77 -17.07 0.68 4.50
N GLY A 78 -17.90 1.46 5.18
CA GLY A 78 -18.43 1.07 6.49
C GLY A 78 -17.34 0.77 7.55
N MET A 79 -17.68 -0.07 8.53
CA MET A 79 -16.74 -0.44 9.60
C MET A 79 -15.75 -1.53 9.17
N ASN A 80 -16.23 -2.54 8.44
CA ASN A 80 -15.50 -3.79 8.21
C ASN A 80 -15.28 -4.13 6.72
N GLU A 81 -15.56 -3.21 5.80
CA GLU A 81 -15.45 -3.48 4.36
C GLU A 81 -14.25 -2.79 3.71
N ILE A 82 -13.60 -3.52 2.81
CA ILE A 82 -12.48 -3.05 1.99
C ILE A 82 -12.84 -3.30 0.53
N THR A 83 -12.84 -2.24 -0.29
CA THR A 83 -13.06 -2.35 -1.73
C THR A 83 -11.75 -2.07 -2.46
N LEU A 84 -11.31 -3.04 -3.25
CA LEU A 84 -10.19 -2.91 -4.19
C LEU A 84 -10.77 -2.64 -5.58
N ILE A 85 -10.42 -1.52 -6.19
CA ILE A 85 -10.88 -1.14 -7.53
C ILE A 85 -9.69 -1.19 -8.47
N ALA A 86 -9.74 -2.08 -9.46
CA ALA A 86 -8.70 -2.19 -10.47
C ALA A 86 -8.70 -0.96 -11.39
N ASP A 87 -7.51 -0.50 -11.76
CA ASP A 87 -7.32 0.56 -12.75
C ASP A 87 -7.31 -0.04 -14.16
N ASN A 88 -8.45 -0.60 -14.54
CA ASN A 88 -8.74 -1.05 -15.89
C ASN A 88 -10.02 -0.38 -16.40
N ILE A 89 -10.19 -0.33 -17.72
CA ILE A 89 -11.34 0.34 -18.38
C ILE A 89 -12.68 -0.26 -17.91
N GLU A 90 -12.68 -1.52 -17.49
CA GLU A 90 -13.87 -2.22 -16.98
C GLU A 90 -14.21 -1.86 -15.51
N GLY A 91 -13.30 -1.21 -14.77
CA GLY A 91 -13.55 -0.77 -13.40
C GLY A 91 -13.82 -1.90 -12.41
N ASN A 92 -13.26 -3.09 -12.64
CA ASN A 92 -13.56 -4.28 -11.85
C ASN A 92 -13.20 -4.04 -10.37
N SER A 93 -14.16 -4.25 -9.48
CA SER A 93 -13.98 -4.07 -8.04
C SER A 93 -14.22 -5.35 -7.25
N LEU A 94 -13.39 -5.59 -6.24
CA LEU A 94 -13.57 -6.67 -5.26
C LEU A 94 -13.86 -6.04 -3.90
N THR A 95 -14.94 -6.45 -3.26
CA THR A 95 -15.28 -6.02 -1.89
C THR A 95 -15.07 -7.18 -0.93
N PHE A 96 -14.26 -6.95 0.10
CA PHE A 96 -13.95 -7.90 1.15
C PHE A 96 -14.50 -7.42 2.49
N LEU A 97 -14.93 -8.37 3.31
CA LEU A 97 -15.29 -8.18 4.70
C LEU A 97 -14.20 -8.76 5.59
N ALA A 98 -13.71 -7.92 6.49
CA ALA A 98 -12.85 -8.33 7.60
C ALA A 98 -13.67 -8.57 8.87
N ARG A 99 -13.08 -9.24 9.85
CA ARG A 99 -13.72 -9.60 11.13
C ARG A 99 -13.78 -8.42 12.10
N SER A 100 -12.85 -7.48 11.95
CA SER A 100 -12.75 -6.31 12.82
C SER A 100 -12.16 -5.10 12.10
N LEU A 101 -12.36 -3.92 12.69
CA LEU A 101 -11.76 -2.68 12.24
C LEU A 101 -10.21 -2.76 12.20
N ALA A 102 -9.59 -3.34 13.22
CA ALA A 102 -8.14 -3.52 13.26
C ALA A 102 -7.64 -4.40 12.10
N GLU A 103 -8.42 -5.43 11.73
CA GLU A 103 -8.10 -6.28 10.59
C GLU A 103 -8.23 -5.50 9.27
N VAL A 104 -9.26 -4.65 9.13
CA VAL A 104 -9.41 -3.72 7.99
C VAL A 104 -8.18 -2.84 7.82
N GLU A 105 -7.75 -2.16 8.88
CA GLU A 105 -6.62 -1.24 8.83
C GLU A 105 -5.32 -1.96 8.47
N SER A 106 -5.10 -3.14 9.06
CA SER A 106 -3.96 -3.99 8.74
C SER A 106 -3.95 -4.43 7.27
N TRP A 107 -5.10 -4.81 6.70
CA TRP A 107 -5.20 -5.17 5.28
C TRP A 107 -5.05 -3.97 4.35
N ILE A 108 -5.66 -2.83 4.66
CA ILE A 108 -5.49 -1.59 3.88
C ILE A 108 -4.01 -1.18 3.84
N GLY A 109 -3.30 -1.31 4.96
CA GLY A 109 -1.87 -1.01 5.05
C GLY A 109 -1.02 -1.80 4.06
N VAL A 110 -1.35 -3.09 3.84
CA VAL A 110 -0.62 -3.92 2.87
C VAL A 110 -1.18 -3.82 1.46
N PHE A 111 -2.46 -3.49 1.26
CA PHE A 111 -3.01 -3.30 -0.09
C PHE A 111 -2.55 -2.00 -0.73
N LYS A 112 -2.37 -0.94 0.07
CA LYS A 112 -1.87 0.34 -0.45
C LYS A 112 -0.42 0.17 -0.87
N PRO A 113 -0.03 0.55 -2.10
CA PRO A 113 1.38 0.68 -2.42
C PRO A 113 2.00 1.65 -1.42
N SER A 114 3.06 1.21 -0.75
CA SER A 114 3.93 2.12 -0.02
C SER A 114 4.44 3.07 -1.08
N SER A 115 3.86 4.27 -1.18
CA SER A 115 4.44 5.33 -1.97
C SER A 115 5.86 5.45 -1.42
N ASN A 116 6.87 5.13 -2.24
CA ASN A 116 8.20 5.69 -2.00
C ASN A 116 7.93 7.15 -1.73
N LEU A 117 8.20 7.59 -0.51
CA LEU A 117 8.03 8.98 -0.10
C LEU A 117 8.55 9.80 -1.28
N SER A 118 7.64 10.53 -1.92
CA SER A 118 8.04 11.60 -2.80
C SER A 118 8.93 12.47 -1.93
N ILE A 119 10.25 12.37 -2.12
CA ILE A 119 11.18 13.35 -1.63
C ILE A 119 10.63 14.65 -2.16
N LYS A 120 10.02 15.46 -1.29
CA LYS A 120 9.60 16.81 -1.62
C LYS A 120 10.88 17.55 -1.97
N ARG A 121 11.25 17.57 -3.25
CA ARG A 121 12.24 18.50 -3.77
C ARG A 121 11.65 19.89 -3.59
N GLY A 122 12.22 20.61 -2.63
CA GLY A 122 12.18 22.07 -2.54
C GLY A 122 11.11 22.65 -1.61
N LYS A 123 11.55 23.31 -0.53
CA LYS A 123 11.32 24.75 -0.34
C LYS A 123 12.54 25.40 0.35
N HIS A 124 13.24 26.21 -0.44
CA HIS A 124 13.75 27.54 -0.10
C HIS A 124 14.63 27.71 1.15
N LEU A 125 15.95 27.80 0.92
CA LEU A 125 16.86 28.63 1.72
C LEU A 125 16.38 30.10 1.63
N PRO A 126 16.26 30.86 2.71
CA PRO A 126 16.37 32.31 2.63
C PRO A 126 17.85 32.70 2.76
N LYS A 127 18.43 33.24 1.69
CA LYS A 127 19.66 34.04 1.71
C LYS A 127 19.27 35.52 1.87
N ASN A 128 19.89 36.16 2.87
CA ASN A 128 20.36 37.56 2.92
C ASN A 128 19.27 38.68 2.97
N ASN A 129 19.41 39.84 3.65
CA ASN A 129 20.54 40.71 4.01
C ASN A 129 20.11 41.61 5.22
N MET A 130 20.96 41.85 6.23
CA MET A 130 21.86 43.02 6.42
C MET A 130 21.20 44.41 6.56
N HIS A 131 21.23 44.94 7.79
CA HIS A 131 21.59 46.32 8.23
C HIS A 131 21.49 46.32 9.79
N SER A 132 22.36 46.92 10.61
CA SER A 132 23.52 47.81 10.45
C SER A 132 24.29 47.81 11.79
N MET A 133 25.62 48.00 11.73
CA MET A 133 26.53 48.78 12.63
C MET A 133 26.09 49.00 14.10
N SER A 134 26.89 48.91 15.15
CA SER A 134 28.35 48.86 15.39
C SER A 134 28.50 49.06 16.91
N LEU A 135 29.45 48.40 17.57
CA LEU A 135 30.31 49.00 18.61
C LEU A 135 31.23 47.92 19.22
N LEU A 136 32.51 48.14 18.99
CA LEU A 136 33.62 47.56 19.75
C LEU A 136 33.52 48.00 21.21
N LYS A 137 33.88 47.09 22.13
CA LYS A 137 34.84 47.40 23.18
C LYS A 137 35.48 46.11 23.69
N GLU A 138 36.80 46.17 23.71
CA GLU A 138 37.78 45.21 24.18
C GLU A 138 37.81 45.15 25.72
N GLU A 139 38.81 44.40 26.22
CA GLU A 139 39.31 44.29 27.60
C GLU A 139 38.57 43.28 28.49
N GLU A 140 39.22 42.36 29.21
CA GLU A 140 40.59 41.82 29.30
C GLU A 140 40.50 40.63 30.28
N GLU A 141 41.46 39.70 30.19
CA GLU A 141 42.03 38.76 31.19
C GLU A 141 41.25 38.40 32.49
N GLU A 142 41.25 37.15 32.99
CA GLU A 142 42.45 36.43 33.44
C GLU A 142 42.14 34.95 33.76
N CYS A 143 43.21 34.16 33.84
CA CYS A 143 43.30 32.70 33.90
C CYS A 143 43.54 32.14 35.33
N ILE A 144 43.00 30.93 35.56
CA ILE A 144 43.59 29.78 36.30
C ILE A 144 43.68 29.79 37.85
N ASP A 145 43.41 28.57 38.37
CA ASP A 145 43.59 27.95 39.69
C ASP A 145 44.66 28.47 40.66
N SER A 146 44.34 28.35 41.96
CA SER A 146 45.21 27.77 43.00
C SER A 146 44.38 27.12 44.10
#